data_AF-A0A1S1MTB0-F1
#
_entry.id   AF-A0A1S1MTB0-F1
#
_cell.length_a   1.000
_cell.length_b   1.000
_cell.length_c   1.000
_cell.angle_alpha   90.00
_cell.angle_beta   90.00
_cell.angle_gamma   90.00
#
_symmetry.space_group_name_H-M   'P 1'
#
loop_
_entity.id
_entity.type
_entity.pdbx_description
1 polymer ?
#
loop_
_entity_poly.entity_id
_entity_poly.type
_entity_poly.pdbx_seq_one_letter_code
_entity_poly.pdbx_strand_id
1 'polypeptide(L)'
;MQVFAYILLAATIKTSLLGLGVASLIISISALILIKFAFFNMPAYQHKHFARAFKIATFTHLSAYGLLIAKFTLLDGLQDIPAFIASHLIVHHILCAGIAGGLTLYGIGIFLNAKAHSLYLK
;
A
#
# COMPACT_ATOMS: atom_id res chain seq x y z
N MET A 1 8.74 11.07 -14.44
CA MET A 1 9.00 10.63 -13.04
C MET A 1 7.72 10.63 -12.21
N GLN A 2 7.00 11.75 -12.07
CA GLN A 2 5.75 11.82 -11.26
C GLN A 2 4.67 10.82 -11.70
N VAL A 3 4.44 10.67 -13.01
CA VAL A 3 3.46 9.72 -13.56
C VAL A 3 3.76 8.27 -13.13
N PHE A 4 5.02 7.86 -13.09
CA PHE A 4 5.41 6.53 -12.64
C PHE A 4 5.07 6.29 -11.17
N ALA A 5 5.22 7.30 -10.30
CA ALA A 5 4.81 7.19 -8.90
C ALA A 5 3.30 6.97 -8.74
N TYR A 6 2.48 7.66 -9.56
CA TYR A 6 1.04 7.44 -9.60
C TYR A 6 0.67 6.05 -10.15
N ILE A 7 1.37 5.56 -11.18
CA ILE A 7 1.15 4.21 -11.71
C ILE A 7 1.45 3.16 -10.65
N LEU A 8 2.58 3.27 -9.95
CA LEU A 8 2.94 2.36 -8.87
C LEU A 8 1.93 2.42 -7.72
N LEU A 9 1.44 3.62 -7.38
CA LEU A 9 0.41 3.81 -6.37
C LEU A 9 -0.90 3.13 -6.78
N ALA A 10 -1.35 3.33 -8.01
CA ALA A 10 -2.54 2.69 -8.56
C ALA A 10 -2.40 1.16 -8.62
N ALA A 11 -1.23 0.66 -9.01
CA ALA A 11 -0.94 -0.78 -9.00
C ALA A 11 -0.99 -1.36 -7.58
N THR A 12 -0.45 -0.64 -6.59
CA THR A 12 -0.52 -1.02 -5.16
C THR A 12 -1.96 -1.05 -4.66
N ILE A 13 -2.77 -0.05 -5.00
CA ILE A 13 -4.20 0.00 -4.65
C ILE A 13 -4.94 -1.19 -5.27
N LYS A 14 -4.77 -1.42 -6.57
CA LYS A 14 -5.46 -2.48 -7.30
C LYS A 14 -5.10 -3.87 -6.78
N THR A 15 -3.82 -4.13 -6.57
CA THR A 15 -3.35 -5.42 -6.03
C THR A 15 -3.83 -5.64 -4.60
N SER A 16 -3.92 -4.57 -3.79
CA SER A 16 -4.52 -4.66 -2.46
C SER A 16 -6.01 -4.98 -2.53
N LEU A 17 -6.80 -4.34 -3.40
CA LEU A 17 -8.24 -4.66 -3.57
C LEU A 17 -8.48 -6.11 -3.99
N LEU A 18 -7.57 -6.69 -4.77
CA LEU A 18 -7.61 -8.10 -5.17
C LEU A 18 -7.21 -9.07 -4.04
N GLY A 19 -6.81 -8.57 -2.86
CA GLY A 19 -6.30 -9.39 -1.75
C GLY A 19 -4.87 -9.90 -1.97
N LEU A 20 -4.18 -9.46 -3.03
CA LEU A 20 -2.81 -9.86 -3.36
C LEU A 20 -1.78 -9.08 -2.52
N GLY A 21 -1.86 -9.22 -1.20
CA GLY A 21 -1.05 -8.46 -0.23
C GLY A 21 0.47 -8.58 -0.48
N VAL A 22 0.97 -9.77 -0.84
CA VAL A 22 2.39 -9.99 -1.15
C VAL A 22 2.81 -9.20 -2.39
N ALA A 23 2.00 -9.23 -3.45
CA ALA A 23 2.27 -8.45 -4.65
C ALA A 23 2.27 -6.95 -4.35
N SER A 24 1.30 -6.48 -3.56
CA SER A 24 1.21 -5.09 -3.11
C SER A 24 2.43 -4.66 -2.27
N LEU A 25 2.92 -5.56 -1.41
CA LEU A 25 4.14 -5.37 -0.61
C LEU A 25 5.38 -5.23 -1.52
N ILE A 26 5.55 -6.14 -2.48
CA ILE A 26 6.67 -6.12 -3.44
C ILE A 26 6.65 -4.81 -4.25
N ILE A 27 5.48 -4.40 -4.75
CA ILE A 27 5.33 -3.14 -5.49
C ILE A 27 5.68 -1.94 -4.59
N SER A 28 5.21 -1.94 -3.34
CA SER A 28 5.48 -0.85 -2.39
C SER A 28 6.96 -0.72 -2.04
N ILE A 29 7.64 -1.84 -1.79
CA ILE A 29 9.08 -1.86 -1.53
C ILE A 29 9.86 -1.40 -2.76
N SER A 30 9.49 -1.91 -3.94
CA SER A 30 10.11 -1.51 -5.22
C SER A 30 9.93 -0.02 -5.48
N ALA A 31 8.75 0.53 -5.19
CA ALA A 31 8.48 1.96 -5.30
C ALA A 31 9.34 2.79 -4.34
N LEU A 32 9.58 2.34 -3.10
CA LEU A 32 10.47 3.02 -2.16
C LEU A 32 11.92 3.05 -2.65
N ILE A 33 12.40 1.95 -3.24
CA ILE A 33 13.74 1.87 -3.85
C ILE A 33 13.83 2.85 -5.03
N LEU A 34 12.83 2.85 -5.93
CA LEU A 34 12.79 3.76 -7.08
C LEU A 34 12.71 5.23 -6.67
N ILE A 35 11.94 5.56 -5.63
CA ILE A 35 11.88 6.92 -5.09
C ILE A 35 13.24 7.36 -4.53
N LYS A 36 13.99 6.45 -3.90
CA LYS A 36 15.32 6.75 -3.34
C LYS A 36 16.40 6.90 -4.42
N PHE A 37 16.36 6.09 -5.48
CA PHE A 37 17.47 5.96 -6.42
C PHE A 37 17.19 6.38 -7.86
N ALA A 38 15.95 6.65 -8.25
CA ALA A 38 15.60 6.96 -9.65
C ALA A 38 14.82 8.28 -9.80
N PHE A 39 14.08 8.72 -8.77
CA PHE A 39 13.18 9.87 -8.88
C PHE A 39 13.85 11.20 -8.45
N PHE A 40 15.06 11.48 -8.97
CA PHE A 40 15.85 12.66 -8.60
C PHE A 40 15.22 14.00 -9.03
N ASN A 41 14.45 14.02 -10.13
CA ASN A 41 13.82 15.23 -10.67
C ASN A 41 12.38 15.48 -10.17
N MET A 42 12.01 14.88 -9.03
CA MET A 42 10.68 15.05 -8.44
C MET A 42 10.68 16.18 -7.41
N PRO A 43 9.65 17.06 -7.39
CA PRO A 43 9.56 18.11 -6.36
C PRO A 43 9.60 17.50 -4.95
N ALA A 44 10.36 18.11 -4.05
CA ALA A 44 10.61 17.61 -2.70
C ALA A 44 9.30 17.30 -1.92
N TYR A 45 8.27 18.12 -2.13
CA TYR A 45 6.93 17.88 -1.58
C TYR A 45 6.38 16.53 -2.04
N GLN A 46 6.26 16.31 -3.35
CA GLN A 46 5.67 15.08 -3.87
C GLN A 46 6.53 13.86 -3.51
N HIS A 47 7.86 13.99 -3.56
CA HIS A 47 8.80 12.93 -3.16
C HIS A 47 8.51 12.42 -1.74
N LYS A 48 8.42 13.35 -0.77
CA LYS A 48 8.12 13.03 0.63
C LYS A 48 6.74 12.37 0.79
N HIS A 49 5.74 12.86 0.08
CA HIS A 49 4.37 12.34 0.20
C HIS A 49 4.22 10.95 -0.42
N PHE A 50 4.78 10.70 -1.60
CA PHE A 50 4.78 9.34 -2.18
C PHE A 50 5.61 8.36 -1.34
N ALA A 51 6.78 8.77 -0.86
CA ALA A 51 7.57 7.93 0.05
C ALA A 51 6.76 7.56 1.30
N ARG A 52 5.98 8.49 1.85
CA ARG A 52 5.10 8.24 2.99
C ARG A 52 3.99 7.25 2.63
N ALA A 53 3.35 7.43 1.47
CA ALA A 53 2.29 6.52 1.01
C ALA A 53 2.80 5.07 0.92
N PHE A 54 3.92 4.83 0.25
CA PHE A 54 4.49 3.49 0.10
C PHE A 54 5.05 2.92 1.40
N LYS A 55 5.58 3.75 2.31
CA LYS A 55 5.95 3.31 3.67
C LYS A 55 4.72 2.83 4.43
N ILE A 56 3.63 3.60 4.44
CA ILE A 56 2.39 3.23 5.11
C ILE A 56 1.85 1.93 4.52
N ALA A 57 1.80 1.80 3.19
CA ALA A 57 1.38 0.57 2.51
C ALA A 57 2.23 -0.63 2.93
N THR A 58 3.56 -0.48 2.94
CA THR A 58 4.48 -1.55 3.33
C THR A 58 4.26 -1.98 4.78
N PHE A 59 4.19 -1.03 5.71
CA PHE A 59 3.99 -1.32 7.13
C PHE A 59 2.62 -1.95 7.39
N THR A 60 1.56 -1.45 6.76
CA THR A 60 0.22 -2.01 6.96
C THR A 60 0.07 -3.42 6.40
N HIS A 61 0.63 -3.71 5.22
CA HIS A 61 0.68 -5.08 4.70
C HIS A 61 1.54 -5.99 5.59
N LEU A 62 2.70 -5.53 6.05
CA LEU A 62 3.56 -6.31 6.93
C LEU A 62 2.88 -6.60 8.28
N SER A 63 2.16 -5.63 8.85
CA SER A 63 1.36 -5.82 10.06
C SER A 63 0.20 -6.79 9.84
N ALA A 64 -0.47 -6.73 8.69
CA ALA A 64 -1.51 -7.69 8.34
C ALA A 64 -0.95 -9.13 8.29
N TYR A 65 0.21 -9.32 7.66
CA TYR A 65 0.91 -10.61 7.67
C TYR A 65 1.36 -11.03 9.07
N GLY A 66 1.85 -10.10 9.89
CA GLY A 66 2.20 -10.37 11.28
C GLY A 66 1.02 -10.88 12.11
N LEU A 67 -0.16 -10.25 11.97
CA LEU A 67 -1.39 -10.71 12.62
C LEU A 67 -1.81 -12.10 12.17
N LEU A 68 -1.64 -12.42 10.89
CA LEU A 68 -1.95 -13.75 10.35
C LEU A 68 -1.01 -14.83 10.88
N ILE A 69 0.28 -14.53 10.99
CA ILE A 69 1.27 -15.42 11.60
C ILE A 69 0.94 -15.63 13.08
N ALA A 70 0.63 -14.56 13.82
CA ALA A 70 0.22 -14.68 15.22
C ALA A 70 -1.03 -15.54 15.37
N LYS A 71 -2.03 -15.35 14.49
CA LYS A 71 -3.24 -16.17 14.49
C LYS A 71 -2.94 -17.64 14.18
N PHE A 72 -1.99 -17.92 13.29
CA PHE A 72 -1.58 -19.29 12.96
C PHE A 72 -1.00 -20.02 14.18
N THR A 73 -0.31 -19.31 15.09
CA THR A 73 0.22 -19.90 16.33
C THR A 73 -0.84 -20.24 17.39
N LEU A 74 -2.10 -19.81 17.19
CA LEU A 74 -3.23 -20.06 18.09
C LEU A 74 -4.11 -21.24 17.64
N LEU A 75 -3.65 -22.03 16.67
CA LEU A 75 -4.39 -23.21 16.21
C LEU A 75 -4.16 -24.37 17.16
N ASP A 76 -5.24 -24.92 17.71
CA ASP A 76 -5.19 -26.03 18.67
C ASP A 76 -5.20 -27.40 17.96
N GLY A 77 -5.58 -27.46 16.68
CA GLY A 77 -5.45 -28.67 15.86
C GLY A 77 -5.68 -28.47 14.37
N LEU A 78 -5.46 -29.54 13.59
CA LEU A 78 -5.67 -29.54 12.13
C LEU A 78 -7.13 -29.26 11.72
N GLN A 79 -8.08 -29.55 12.62
CA GLN A 79 -9.50 -29.25 12.43
C GLN A 79 -9.82 -27.75 12.33
N ASP A 80 -8.92 -26.90 12.85
CA ASP A 80 -9.10 -25.44 12.83
C ASP A 80 -8.58 -24.80 11.54
N ILE A 81 -7.88 -25.56 10.68
CA ILE A 81 -7.31 -25.07 9.41
C ILE A 81 -8.40 -24.49 8.48
N PRO A 82 -9.56 -25.14 8.25
CA PRO A 82 -10.61 -24.56 7.40
C PRO A 82 -11.16 -23.24 7.96
N ALA A 83 -11.37 -23.18 9.29
CA ALA A 83 -11.83 -21.96 9.97
C ALA A 83 -10.77 -20.85 9.90
N PHE A 84 -9.48 -21.21 10.02
CA PHE A 84 -8.35 -20.31 9.82
C PHE A 84 -8.33 -19.74 8.41
N ILE A 85 -8.46 -20.57 7.37
CA ILE A 85 -8.46 -20.12 5.97
C ILE A 85 -9.64 -19.18 5.69
N ALA A 86 -10.87 -19.54 6.12
CA ALA A 86 -12.04 -18.71 5.91
C ALA A 86 -11.92 -17.34 6.59
N SER A 87 -11.47 -17.35 7.85
CA SER A 87 -11.30 -16.12 8.62
C SER A 87 -10.08 -15.31 8.17
N HIS A 88 -9.00 -15.95 7.70
CA HIS A 88 -7.88 -15.30 7.03
C HIS A 88 -8.39 -14.55 5.80
N LEU A 89 -9.17 -15.20 4.93
CA LEU A 89 -9.68 -14.59 3.71
C LEU A 89 -10.50 -13.33 4.04
N ILE A 90 -11.42 -13.41 5.00
CA ILE A 90 -12.26 -12.27 5.38
C ILE A 90 -11.43 -11.14 5.99
N VAL A 91 -10.63 -11.43 7.02
CA VAL A 91 -9.86 -10.41 7.75
C VAL A 91 -8.81 -9.77 6.84
N HIS A 92 -8.08 -10.59 6.06
CA HIS A 92 -7.07 -10.12 5.12
C HIS A 92 -7.69 -9.24 4.03
N HIS A 93 -8.83 -9.64 3.45
CA HIS A 93 -9.49 -8.81 2.43
C HIS A 93 -10.04 -7.50 2.99
N ILE A 94 -10.63 -7.51 4.19
CA ILE A 94 -11.12 -6.27 4.83
C ILE A 94 -9.94 -5.32 5.10
N LEU A 95 -8.84 -5.84 5.65
CA LEU A 95 -7.63 -5.04 5.88
C LEU A 95 -7.06 -4.50 4.57
N CYS A 96 -6.95 -5.33 3.54
CA CYS A 96 -6.45 -4.91 2.23
C CYS A 96 -7.35 -3.86 1.57
N ALA A 97 -8.68 -3.97 1.72
CA ALA A 97 -9.63 -2.96 1.25
C ALA A 97 -9.47 -1.64 2.00
N GLY A 98 -9.28 -1.69 3.32
CA GLY A 98 -8.99 -0.50 4.14
C GLY A 98 -7.69 0.19 3.72
N ILE A 99 -6.62 -0.57 3.49
CA ILE A 99 -5.33 -0.06 2.98
C ILE A 99 -5.53 0.61 1.61
N ALA A 100 -6.22 -0.06 0.68
CA ALA A 100 -6.50 0.47 -0.64
C ALA A 100 -7.31 1.77 -0.59
N GLY A 101 -8.36 1.82 0.23
CA GLY A 101 -9.17 3.01 0.44
C GLY A 101 -8.37 4.18 0.99
N GLY A 102 -7.58 3.92 2.05
CA GLY A 102 -6.69 4.94 2.64
C GLY A 102 -5.66 5.47 1.66
N LEU A 103 -5.01 4.60 0.89
CA LEU A 103 -4.06 4.99 -0.17
C LEU A 103 -4.72 5.78 -1.29
N THR A 104 -5.96 5.43 -1.65
CA THR A 104 -6.73 6.15 -2.68
C THR A 104 -6.99 7.59 -2.24
N LEU A 105 -7.55 7.78 -1.03
CA LEU A 105 -7.79 9.12 -0.47
C LEU A 105 -6.50 9.92 -0.35
N TYR A 106 -5.43 9.27 0.12
CA TYR A 106 -4.13 9.92 0.24
C TYR A 106 -3.56 10.33 -1.13
N GLY A 107 -3.65 9.45 -2.14
CA GLY A 107 -3.21 9.72 -3.51
C GLY A 107 -3.97 10.88 -4.17
N ILE A 108 -5.28 10.96 -3.96
CA ILE A 108 -6.10 12.11 -4.39
C ILE A 108 -5.59 13.39 -3.74
N GLY A 109 -5.29 13.36 -2.44
CA GLY A 109 -4.70 14.50 -1.73
C GLY A 109 -3.38 14.98 -2.32
N ILE A 110 -2.48 14.05 -2.69
CA ILE A 110 -1.22 14.40 -3.37
C ILE A 110 -1.50 15.09 -4.71
N PHE A 111 -2.44 14.57 -5.50
CA PHE A 111 -2.80 15.13 -6.80
C PHE A 111 -3.40 16.53 -6.70
N LEU A 112 -4.35 16.74 -5.79
CA LEU A 112 -4.98 18.05 -5.60
C LEU A 112 -3.97 19.12 -5.18
N ASN A 113 -3.07 18.79 -4.24
CA ASN A 113 -2.01 19.71 -3.81
C ASN A 113 -1.01 20.01 -4.94
N ALA A 114 -0.64 19.00 -5.73
CA ALA A 114 0.21 19.21 -6.90
C ALA A 114 -0.43 20.14 -7.94
N LYS A 115 -1.74 19.99 -8.19
CA LYS A 115 -2.50 20.85 -9.11
C LYS A 115 -2.65 22.28 -8.58
N ALA A 116 -2.94 22.45 -7.29
CA ALA A 116 -3.04 23.77 -6.66
C ALA A 116 -1.72 24.56 -6.76
N HIS A 117 -0.59 23.89 -6.51
CA HIS A 117 0.73 24.49 -6.64
C HIS A 117 1.06 24.93 -8.07
N SER A 118 0.62 24.19 -9.10
CA SER A 118 0.85 24.59 -10.50
C SER A 118 -0.01 25.78 -10.95
N LEU A 119 -1.13 26.03 -10.27
CA LEU A 119 -2.02 27.16 -10.58
C LEU A 119 -1.52 28.46 -9.96
N TYR A 120 -0.81 28.40 -8.83
CA TYR A 120 -0.23 29.58 -8.15
C TYR A 120 1.07 30.09 -8.78
N LEU A 121 1.73 29.27 -9.61
CA LEU A 121 2.99 29.61 -10.30
C LEU A 121 2.77 30.04 -11.77
N LYS A 122 1.52 30.14 -12.21
CA LYS A 122 1.12 30.73 -13.50
C LYS A 122 0.62 32.14 -13.27
#